data_AF-N0AYC0-F1
#
_entry.id   AF-N0AYC0-F1
#
_cell.length_a   1.000
_cell.length_b   1.000
_cell.length_c   1.000
_cell.angle_alpha   90.00
_cell.angle_beta   90.00
_cell.angle_gamma   90.00
#
_symmetry.space_group_name_H-M   'P 1'
#
loop_
_entity.id
_entity.type
_entity.pdbx_description
1 polymer ?
#
loop_
_entity_poly.entity_id
_entity_poly.type
_entity_poly.pdbx_seq_one_letter_code
_entity_poly.pdbx_strand_id
1 'polypeptide(L)' 'MLSSLAILVVAIIIALTELPSLLKKKMLKECFLFSLLLIIGTSLSMALAMGVHLPNPVDWIAAVMKPVADWIDYILK' A
#
# COMPACT_ATOMS: atom_id res chain seq x y z
N MET A 1 13.13 -3.98 -13.51
CA MET A 1 12.58 -5.22 -14.12
C MET A 1 12.82 -6.46 -13.26
N LEU A 2 14.04 -6.69 -12.74
CA LEU A 2 14.30 -7.85 -11.86
C LEU A 2 13.56 -7.76 -10.51
N SER A 3 13.49 -6.57 -9.92
CA SER A 3 12.84 -6.35 -8.61
C SER A 3 11.34 -6.62 -8.64
N SER A 4 10.64 -6.22 -9.70
CA SER A 4 9.19 -6.47 -9.86
C SER A 4 8.86 -7.95 -10.00
N LEU A 5 9.71 -8.71 -10.72
CA LEU A 5 9.58 -10.17 -10.81
C LEU A 5 9.76 -10.84 -9.45
N ALA A 6 10.76 -10.41 -8.67
CA ALA A 6 10.98 -10.94 -7.32
C ALA A 6 9.78 -10.67 -6.40
N ILE A 7 9.23 -9.46 -6.42
CA ILE A 7 8.02 -9.09 -5.64
C ILE A 7 6.84 -10.00 -6.01
N LEU A 8 6.64 -10.27 -7.30
CA LEU A 8 5.54 -11.10 -7.78
C LEU A 8 5.70 -12.57 -7.35
N VAL A 9 6.91 -13.11 -7.41
CA VAL A 9 7.21 -14.47 -6.92
C VAL A 9 6.94 -14.59 -5.43
N VAL A 10 7.37 -13.60 -4.63
CA VAL A 10 7.10 -13.59 -3.18
C VAL A 10 5.60 -13.53 -2.91
N ALA A 11 4.86 -12.65 -3.61
CA ALA A 11 3.40 -12.57 -3.45
C ALA A 11 2.69 -13.89 -3.78
N ILE A 12 3.12 -14.60 -4.82
CA ILE A 12 2.59 -15.92 -5.18
C ILE A 12 2.87 -16.94 -4.07
N ILE A 13 4.08 -16.97 -3.52
CA ILE A 13 4.44 -17.90 -2.44
C ILE A 13 3.53 -17.66 -1.23
N ILE A 14 3.37 -16.39 -0.81
CA ILE A 14 2.51 -16.03 0.33
C ILE A 14 1.05 -16.43 0.05
N ALA A 15 0.54 -16.19 -1.16
CA ALA A 15 -0.80 -16.60 -1.55
C ALA A 15 -0.96 -18.13 -1.46
N LEU A 16 0.00 -18.90 -1.98
CA LEU A 16 -0.05 -20.36 -1.97
C LEU A 16 0.06 -20.96 -0.55
N THR A 17 0.68 -20.29 0.41
CA THR A 17 0.73 -20.75 1.80
C THR A 17 -0.53 -20.39 2.57
N GLU A 18 -1.04 -19.16 2.38
CA GLU A 18 -2.12 -18.61 3.22
C GLU A 18 -3.54 -18.84 2.65
N LEU A 19 -3.78 -18.70 1.33
CA LEU A 19 -5.10 -18.97 0.74
C LEU A 19 -5.66 -20.36 1.07
N PRO A 20 -4.91 -21.47 0.89
CA PRO A 20 -5.47 -22.79 1.18
C PRO A 20 -5.74 -22.97 2.67
N SER A 21 -4.95 -22.35 3.55
CA SER A 21 -5.21 -22.36 5.00
C SER A 21 -6.54 -21.67 5.34
N LEU A 22 -6.79 -20.49 4.76
CA LEU A 22 -8.02 -19.72 4.97
C LEU A 22 -9.26 -20.38 4.35
N LEU A 23 -9.12 -20.95 3.15
CA LEU A 23 -10.19 -21.70 2.48
C LEU A 23 -10.56 -22.97 3.24
N LYS A 24 -9.58 -23.72 3.76
CA LYS A 24 -9.84 -24.91 4.60
C LYS A 24 -10.61 -24.57 5.88
N LYS A 25 -10.39 -23.38 6.44
CA LYS A 25 -11.11 -22.87 7.63
C LYS A 25 -12.48 -22.26 7.30
N LYS A 26 -12.92 -22.27 6.02
CA LYS A 26 -14.15 -21.61 5.52
C LYS A 26 -14.23 -20.12 5.86
N MET A 27 -13.08 -19.47 6.05
CA MET A 27 -12.94 -18.06 6.42
C MET A 27 -12.93 -17.18 5.16
N LEU A 28 -14.09 -17.10 4.49
CA LEU A 28 -14.21 -16.41 3.20
C LEU A 28 -14.00 -14.90 3.31
N LYS A 29 -14.44 -14.28 4.41
CA LYS A 29 -14.27 -12.84 4.65
C LYS A 29 -12.80 -12.49 4.82
N GLU A 30 -12.08 -13.31 5.56
CA GLU A 30 -10.65 -13.15 5.83
C GLU A 30 -9.83 -13.47 4.58
N CYS A 31 -10.24 -14.45 3.78
CA CYS A 31 -9.64 -14.73 2.48
C CYS A 31 -9.77 -13.53 1.52
N PHE A 32 -10.95 -12.91 1.50
CA PHE A 32 -11.19 -11.69 0.71
C PHE A 32 -10.30 -10.53 1.19
N LEU A 33 -10.30 -10.25 2.50
CA LEU A 33 -9.49 -9.18 3.07
C LEU A 33 -7.99 -9.41 2.84
N PHE A 34 -7.51 -10.63 3.07
CA PHE A 34 -6.13 -11.03 2.80
C PHE A 34 -5.76 -10.82 1.32
N SER A 35 -6.58 -11.31 0.40
CA SER A 35 -6.31 -11.18 -1.04
C SER A 35 -6.30 -9.71 -1.47
N LEU A 36 -7.22 -8.90 -0.94
CA LEU A 36 -7.27 -7.47 -1.20
C LEU A 36 -5.99 -6.76 -0.70
N LEU A 37 -5.58 -7.02 0.55
CA LEU A 37 -4.34 -6.45 1.10
C LEU A 37 -3.11 -6.90 0.31
N LEU A 38 -3.04 -8.17 -0.09
CA LEU A 38 -1.93 -8.72 -0.85
C LEU A 38 -1.81 -8.03 -2.22
N ILE A 39 -2.94 -7.83 -2.92
CA ILE A 39 -2.97 -7.12 -4.21
C ILE A 39 -2.54 -5.66 -4.03
N ILE A 40 -3.05 -4.97 -3.00
CA ILE A 40 -2.69 -3.58 -2.71
C ILE A 40 -1.19 -3.45 -2.42
N GLY A 41 -0.64 -4.28 -1.52
CA GLY A 41 0.78 -4.27 -1.19
C GLY A 41 1.69 -4.60 -2.37
N THR A 42 1.29 -5.59 -3.18
CA THR A 42 2.05 -6.00 -4.38
C THR A 42 2.05 -4.91 -5.44
N SER A 43 0.88 -4.32 -5.72
CA SER A 43 0.75 -3.23 -6.70
C SER A 43 1.51 -1.97 -6.28
N LEU A 44 1.46 -1.59 -4.99
CA LEU A 44 2.26 -0.50 -4.43
C LEU A 44 3.77 -0.76 -4.56
N SER A 45 4.20 -1.97 -4.21
CA SER A 45 5.60 -2.38 -4.29
C SER A 45 6.09 -2.39 -5.74
N MET A 46 5.23 -2.81 -6.67
CA MET A 46 5.52 -2.80 -8.10
C MET A 46 5.57 -1.39 -8.68
N ALA A 47 4.67 -0.49 -8.26
CA ALA A 47 4.70 0.93 -8.62
C ALA A 47 6.01 1.60 -8.16
N LEU A 48 6.42 1.36 -6.90
CA LEU A 48 7.71 1.81 -6.38
C LEU A 48 8.89 1.26 -7.18
N ALA A 49 8.86 -0.05 -7.52
CA ALA A 49 9.91 -0.68 -8.33
C ALA A 49 9.98 -0.16 -9.77
N MET A 50 8.89 0.41 -10.30
CA MET A 50 8.83 1.08 -11.60
C MET A 50 9.26 2.55 -11.54
N GLY A 51 9.65 3.05 -10.37
CA GLY A 51 10.05 4.45 -10.18
C GLY A 51 8.86 5.41 -10.15
N VAL A 52 7.63 4.91 -9.97
CA VAL A 52 6.48 5.78 -9.70
C VAL A 52 6.73 6.46 -8.36
N HIS A 53 6.83 7.80 -8.38
CA HIS A 53 6.85 8.59 -7.17
C HIS A 53 5.51 8.45 -6.47
N LEU A 54 5.48 7.58 -5.47
CA LEU A 54 4.41 7.59 -4.50
C LEU A 54 4.55 8.85 -3.67
N PRO A 55 3.52 9.74 -3.65
CA PRO A 55 3.57 10.93 -2.82
C PRO A 55 3.75 10.50 -1.37
N ASN A 56 4.68 11.14 -0.67
CA ASN A 56 5.00 10.77 0.69
C ASN A 56 3.76 11.03 1.56
N PRO A 57 3.37 10.13 2.48
CA PRO A 57 2.32 10.41 3.46
C PRO A 57 2.54 11.74 4.21
N VAL A 58 3.80 12.13 4.39
CA VAL A 58 4.17 13.44 4.97
C VAL A 58 3.72 14.60 4.08
N ASP A 59 3.77 14.47 2.76
CA ASP A 59 3.28 15.50 1.84
C ASP A 59 1.76 15.67 1.94
N TRP A 60 1.05 14.58 2.24
CA TRP A 60 -0.40 14.62 2.43
C TRP A 60 -0.75 15.31 3.74
N ILE A 61 0.00 15.01 4.81
CA ILE A 61 -0.11 15.71 6.09
C ILE A 61 0.20 17.19 5.88
N ALA A 62 1.26 17.53 5.13
CA ALA A 62 1.62 18.90 4.82
C ALA A 62 0.53 19.62 4.01
N ALA A 63 -0.15 18.94 3.08
CA ALA A 63 -1.28 19.51 2.34
C ALA A 63 -2.48 19.85 3.27
N VAL A 64 -2.75 19.00 4.26
CA VAL A 64 -3.79 19.25 5.28
C VAL A 64 -3.38 20.35 6.25
N MET A 65 -2.09 20.47 6.57
CA MET A 65 -1.55 21.47 7.50
C MET A 65 -1.29 22.83 6.86
N LYS A 66 -1.11 22.89 5.54
CA LYS A 66 -0.95 24.13 4.77
C LYS A 66 -1.98 25.22 5.10
N PRO A 67 -3.30 24.96 5.10
CA PRO A 67 -4.28 26.01 5.42
C PRO A 67 -4.13 26.57 6.84
N VAL A 68 -3.64 25.76 7.79
CA VAL A 68 -3.35 26.22 9.16
C VAL A 68 -2.10 27.10 9.18
N ALA A 69 -1.05 26.70 8.45
CA ALA A 69 0.17 27.49 8.30
C ALA A 69 -0.11 28.84 7.62
N ASP A 70 -0.91 28.85 6.54
CA ASP A 70 -1.29 30.06 5.82
C ASP A 70 -2.12 31.01 6.71
N TRP A 71 -2.98 30.46 7.57
CA TRP A 71 -3.72 31.24 8.58
C TRP A 71 -2.79 31.88 9.62
N ILE A 72 -1.81 31.13 10.11
CA ILE A 72 -0.82 31.63 11.08
C ILE A 72 0.03 32.73 10.43
N ASP A 73 0.50 32.52 9.21
CA ASP A 73 1.25 33.52 8.43
C ASP A 73 0.42 34.77 8.15
N TYR A 74 -0.89 34.64 7.90
CA TYR A 74 -1.79 35.78 7.74
C TYR A 74 -1.98 36.59 9.03
N ILE A 75 -2.01 35.93 10.19
CA ILE A 75 -2.19 36.59 11.49
C ILE A 75 -0.90 37.26 11.99
N LEU A 76 0.26 36.70 11.65
CA LEU A 76 1.57 37.21 12.06
C LEU A 76 2.08 38.38 11.19
N LYS A 77 1.39 38.71 10.10
CA LYS A 77 1.75 39.76 9.13
C LYS A 77 0.91 41.01 9.32
#